data_AF-A0A7X0Y3S9-F1
#
_entry.id   AF-A0A7X0Y3S9-F1
#
_cell.length_a   1.000
_cell.length_b   1.000
_cell.length_c   1.000
_cell.angle_alpha   90.00
_cell.angle_beta   90.00
_cell.angle_gamma   90.00
#
_symmetry.space_group_name_H-M   'P 1'
#
loop_
_entity.id
_entity.type
_entity.pdbx_description
1 polymer ?
#
loop_
_entity_poly.entity_id
_entity_poly.type
_entity_poly.pdbx_seq_one_letter_code
_entity_poly.pdbx_strand_id
1 'polypeptide(L)'
;MRKGILVLLSFAFVLIVGLFISGTSAKAMILNLKPGTTTEIKAYNTQTLQTAINTSKTAITIPKGNFEVAGSIILKSNVTLIGATINPADSKITLNNGPMTTETGKGVTTVNNLQIRNFTLQYSANMPKYDFMQHNVHAYQSNLLEIGSVTKAESTANYHATYKKITKNNIQVQNMILNANKVGSAVLSIAKANNVNIANNQILNSGLQSGVTASYTDNLRIDGNIVRHSGRSGISLYQGNGSTRGPIYIRNNKVIDWMERFGGYHYNAARASKITPDQMVDGGIDSYGPANNYVSVTGNSVYLQNNNGKRIIDNQKIEQKWGVKNARYVGYTGIRGSGIQHAIYRNNTVTINSPDTLSFITFNSRLRNTLTPPKYILVENNQFTAQNVGFPVRIFGGSSDHTMTSGIVIRQNTFRINGDIPTYYKTLIDVREKTEVINGKLTYFDTAFLTVANNKIISKNVKQVVAGTAIRPVPTVRTVYIGKNTLNGRAFQNVGSNLDTVVQLPSYKKGIISGGIMWAVNDKSVKTIQLKDSAGKALTKPLTLKKKALINFNWKPIYSPKPKWIWITSKIGSKVTTKKIPLYLF
;
A
#
# COMPACT_ATOMS: atom_id res chain seq x y z
N MET A 1 -40.25 -19.28 -0.18
CA MET A 1 -38.97 -19.50 -0.88
C MET A 1 -37.73 -19.07 -0.08
N ARG A 2 -37.56 -19.49 1.19
CA ARG A 2 -36.38 -19.10 2.02
C ARG A 2 -35.68 -20.24 2.76
N LYS A 3 -36.15 -21.48 2.67
CA LYS A 3 -35.48 -22.64 3.31
C LYS A 3 -34.75 -23.57 2.33
N GLY A 4 -35.09 -23.57 1.03
CA GLY A 4 -34.44 -24.43 0.02
C GLY A 4 -33.07 -23.94 -0.47
N ILE A 5 -32.80 -22.63 -0.44
CA ILE A 5 -31.54 -22.05 -0.96
C ILE A 5 -30.38 -22.24 0.04
N LEU A 6 -30.66 -22.31 1.34
CA LEU A 6 -29.62 -22.48 2.37
C LEU A 6 -29.04 -23.91 2.37
N VAL A 7 -29.86 -24.93 2.08
CA VAL A 7 -29.43 -26.33 2.02
C VAL A 7 -28.59 -26.60 0.76
N LEU A 8 -28.94 -25.99 -0.38
CA LEU A 8 -28.16 -26.10 -1.63
C LEU A 8 -26.79 -25.40 -1.55
N LEU A 9 -26.69 -24.27 -0.84
CA LEU A 9 -25.39 -23.61 -0.60
C LEU A 9 -24.50 -24.40 0.37
N SER A 10 -25.11 -25.12 1.33
CA SER A 10 -24.39 -26.00 2.26
C SER A 10 -23.83 -27.23 1.54
N PHE A 11 -24.64 -27.84 0.66
CA PHE A 11 -24.23 -29.01 -0.13
C PHE A 11 -23.17 -28.68 -1.18
N ALA A 12 -23.26 -27.50 -1.82
CA ALA A 12 -22.24 -27.05 -2.77
C ALA A 12 -20.88 -26.75 -2.10
N PHE A 13 -20.87 -26.32 -0.82
CA PHE A 13 -19.63 -26.10 -0.07
C PHE A 13 -18.97 -27.42 0.36
N VAL A 14 -19.75 -28.46 0.64
CA VAL A 14 -19.24 -29.80 0.95
C VAL A 14 -18.76 -30.54 -0.31
N LEU A 15 -19.44 -30.38 -1.45
CA LEU A 15 -19.03 -31.02 -2.71
C LEU A 15 -17.74 -30.43 -3.31
N ILE A 16 -17.51 -29.12 -3.18
CA ILE A 16 -16.29 -28.46 -3.68
C ILE A 16 -15.06 -28.80 -2.83
N VAL A 17 -15.25 -29.15 -1.55
CA VAL A 17 -14.17 -29.67 -0.69
C VAL A 17 -13.91 -31.15 -0.95
N GLY A 18 -14.92 -31.92 -1.41
CA GLY A 18 -14.79 -33.36 -1.69
C GLY A 18 -14.20 -33.72 -3.06
N LEU A 19 -14.31 -32.86 -4.08
CA LEU A 19 -13.98 -33.22 -5.47
C LEU A 19 -12.50 -33.01 -5.89
N PHE A 20 -11.60 -32.66 -4.97
CA PHE A 20 -10.16 -32.53 -5.23
C PHE A 20 -9.27 -33.54 -4.50
N ILE A 21 -9.83 -34.63 -3.96
CA ILE A 21 -9.05 -35.67 -3.28
C ILE A 21 -9.31 -37.03 -3.94
N SER A 22 -8.88 -37.18 -5.19
CA SER A 22 -8.70 -38.50 -5.80
C SER A 22 -7.20 -38.74 -6.02
N GLY A 23 -6.57 -39.27 -4.97
CA GLY A 23 -5.20 -39.73 -4.95
C GLY A 23 -4.97 -40.41 -3.61
N THR A 24 -4.85 -41.73 -3.63
CA THR A 24 -4.44 -42.62 -2.52
C THR A 24 -3.92 -41.89 -1.27
N SER A 25 -4.75 -41.86 -0.23
CA SER A 25 -4.44 -41.20 1.05
C SER A 25 -3.37 -41.98 1.82
N ALA A 26 -2.11 -41.82 1.43
CA ALA A 26 -1.01 -42.20 2.29
C ALA A 26 -1.15 -41.42 3.61
N LYS A 27 -1.18 -42.14 4.75
CA LYS A 27 -1.35 -41.54 6.08
C LYS A 27 -0.31 -40.43 6.27
N ALA A 28 -0.75 -39.28 6.78
CA ALA A 28 0.14 -38.17 7.09
C ALA A 28 1.20 -38.62 8.11
N MET A 29 2.45 -38.23 7.92
CA MET A 29 3.53 -38.52 8.87
C MET A 29 3.37 -37.60 10.09
N ILE A 30 3.16 -38.17 11.28
CA ILE A 30 3.15 -37.41 12.53
C ILE A 30 4.57 -37.36 13.08
N LEU A 31 5.08 -36.16 13.34
CA LEU A 31 6.42 -36.00 13.89
C LEU A 31 6.46 -36.45 15.36
N ASN A 32 7.53 -37.15 15.73
CA ASN A 32 7.85 -37.43 17.13
C ASN A 32 8.75 -36.32 17.69
N LEU A 33 8.17 -35.16 18.01
CA LEU A 33 8.89 -34.04 18.61
C LEU A 33 8.83 -34.14 20.14
N LYS A 34 9.91 -33.75 20.82
CA LYS A 34 10.02 -33.77 22.28
C LYS A 34 9.78 -32.38 22.86
N PRO A 35 8.90 -32.23 23.87
CA PRO A 35 8.76 -30.97 24.59
C PRO A 35 10.03 -30.70 25.42
N GLY A 36 10.35 -29.42 25.62
CA GLY A 36 11.49 -28.99 26.44
C GLY A 36 12.39 -27.97 25.74
N THR A 37 13.33 -27.43 26.51
CA THR A 37 14.15 -26.27 26.10
C THR A 37 15.65 -26.51 26.22
N THR A 38 16.10 -27.76 26.45
CA THR A 38 17.54 -28.08 26.49
C THR A 38 18.13 -28.07 25.08
N THR A 39 19.45 -27.92 24.98
CA THR A 39 20.16 -27.88 23.69
C THR A 39 19.98 -29.18 22.91
N GLU A 40 19.99 -30.32 23.58
CA GLU A 40 19.85 -31.66 23.01
C GLU A 40 18.44 -31.87 22.45
N ILE A 41 17.41 -31.42 23.18
CA ILE A 41 16.01 -31.50 22.73
C ILE A 41 15.80 -30.62 21.49
N LYS A 42 16.36 -29.41 21.47
CA LYS A 42 16.30 -28.51 20.31
C LYS A 42 16.96 -29.13 19.09
N ALA A 43 18.16 -29.69 19.25
CA ALA A 43 18.90 -30.33 18.17
C ALA A 43 18.15 -31.55 17.61
N TYR A 44 17.60 -32.38 18.49
CA TYR A 44 16.75 -33.51 18.12
C TYR A 44 15.54 -33.06 17.31
N ASN A 45 14.77 -32.10 17.82
CA ASN A 45 13.57 -31.59 17.14
C ASN A 45 13.90 -30.98 15.77
N THR A 46 15.02 -30.22 15.67
CA THR A 46 15.52 -29.69 14.40
C THR A 46 15.79 -30.81 13.41
N GLN A 47 16.54 -31.84 13.82
CA GLN A 47 16.90 -32.95 12.95
C GLN A 47 15.67 -33.75 12.51
N THR A 48 14.74 -34.02 13.43
CA THR A 48 13.49 -34.73 13.12
C THR A 48 12.64 -33.96 12.12
N LEU A 49 12.44 -32.66 12.33
CA LEU A 49 11.67 -31.81 11.42
C LEU A 49 12.35 -31.68 10.06
N GLN A 50 13.66 -31.40 10.03
CA GLN A 50 14.39 -31.21 8.78
C GLN A 50 14.47 -32.50 7.96
N THR A 51 14.66 -33.65 8.61
CA THR A 51 14.63 -34.96 7.95
C THR A 51 13.27 -35.21 7.32
N ALA A 52 12.17 -34.99 8.05
CA ALA A 52 10.83 -35.16 7.51
C ALA A 52 10.56 -34.24 6.29
N ILE A 53 11.01 -32.97 6.35
CA ILE A 53 10.91 -32.05 5.21
C ILE A 53 11.69 -32.55 3.99
N ASN A 54 12.84 -33.19 4.20
CA ASN A 54 13.70 -33.67 3.13
C ASN A 54 13.22 -34.99 2.50
N THR A 55 12.52 -35.84 3.25
CA THR A 55 12.22 -37.23 2.82
C THR A 55 10.73 -37.55 2.67
N SER A 56 9.83 -36.81 3.33
CA SER A 56 8.41 -37.13 3.31
C SER A 56 7.79 -36.91 1.93
N LYS A 57 7.02 -37.91 1.49
CA LYS A 57 6.18 -37.83 0.29
C LYS A 57 4.72 -37.47 0.62
N THR A 58 4.40 -37.37 1.91
CA THR A 58 3.06 -37.07 2.44
C THR A 58 3.09 -35.82 3.31
N ALA A 59 1.91 -35.34 3.72
CA ALA A 59 1.82 -34.23 4.66
C ALA A 59 2.53 -34.55 5.99
N ILE A 60 3.26 -33.57 6.52
CA ILE A 60 4.00 -33.64 7.78
C ILE A 60 3.17 -32.95 8.85
N THR A 61 2.73 -33.72 9.84
CA THR A 61 1.90 -33.25 10.95
C THR A 61 2.77 -32.94 12.16
N ILE A 62 2.73 -31.69 12.60
CA ILE A 62 3.31 -31.24 13.86
C ILE A 62 2.36 -31.67 14.98
N PRO A 63 2.81 -32.45 15.98
CA PRO A 63 1.95 -32.90 17.06
C PRO A 63 1.43 -31.74 17.93
N LYS A 64 0.50 -32.03 18.83
CA LYS A 64 0.06 -31.05 19.83
C LYS A 64 1.19 -30.77 20.82
N GLY A 65 1.40 -29.51 21.18
CA GLY A 65 2.43 -29.09 22.13
C GLY A 65 3.31 -27.96 21.60
N ASN A 66 4.31 -27.58 22.40
CA ASN A 66 5.32 -26.58 22.08
C ASN A 66 6.69 -27.23 21.92
N PHE A 67 7.28 -27.06 20.74
CA PHE A 67 8.54 -27.70 20.37
C PHE A 67 9.55 -26.63 19.99
N GLU A 68 10.67 -26.62 20.69
CA GLU A 68 11.77 -25.73 20.37
C GLU A 68 12.71 -26.38 19.37
N VAL A 69 13.18 -25.59 18.40
CA VAL A 69 14.20 -25.98 17.44
C VAL A 69 15.35 -24.97 17.45
N ALA A 70 16.53 -25.44 17.05
CA ALA A 70 17.72 -24.65 16.82
C ALA A 70 18.09 -24.60 15.32
N GLY A 71 18.76 -23.54 14.90
CA GLY A 71 19.15 -23.27 13.53
C GLY A 71 17.97 -22.88 12.64
N SER A 72 18.27 -22.76 11.35
CA SER A 72 17.27 -22.51 10.31
C SER A 72 16.55 -23.80 9.95
N ILE A 73 15.24 -23.74 9.69
CA ILE A 73 14.48 -24.84 9.09
C ILE A 73 14.29 -24.56 7.60
N ILE A 74 14.84 -25.42 6.74
CA ILE A 74 14.87 -25.24 5.29
C ILE A 74 13.69 -25.97 4.64
N LEU A 75 12.75 -25.20 4.11
CA LEU A 75 11.56 -25.66 3.39
C LEU A 75 11.89 -26.07 1.95
N LYS A 76 11.19 -27.08 1.44
CA LYS A 76 11.40 -27.68 0.11
C LYS A 76 10.12 -27.71 -0.73
N SER A 77 10.27 -28.04 -2.01
CA SER A 77 9.15 -28.23 -2.93
C SER A 77 8.27 -29.41 -2.52
N ASN A 78 6.99 -29.34 -2.85
CA ASN A 78 6.00 -30.40 -2.64
C ASN A 78 5.83 -30.80 -1.16
N VAL A 79 6.13 -29.88 -0.23
CA VAL A 79 6.00 -30.11 1.21
C VAL A 79 4.70 -29.47 1.70
N THR A 80 3.95 -30.24 2.50
CA THR A 80 2.83 -29.74 3.30
C THR A 80 3.15 -29.90 4.78
N LEU A 81 3.33 -28.79 5.50
CA LEU A 81 3.41 -28.77 6.96
C LEU A 81 2.06 -28.37 7.55
N ILE A 82 1.55 -29.19 8.45
CA ILE A 82 0.24 -28.99 9.08
C ILE A 82 0.32 -29.19 10.61
N GLY A 83 -0.40 -28.39 11.39
CA GLY A 83 -0.61 -28.69 12.82
C GLY A 83 -1.56 -29.87 13.06
N ALA A 84 -1.57 -30.39 14.29
CA ALA A 84 -2.36 -31.55 14.67
C ALA A 84 -3.88 -31.33 14.59
N THR A 85 -4.33 -30.09 14.69
CA THR A 85 -5.74 -29.70 14.58
C THR A 85 -5.89 -28.45 13.71
N ILE A 86 -7.12 -28.00 13.46
CA ILE A 86 -7.38 -26.72 12.80
C ILE A 86 -7.11 -25.50 13.70
N ASN A 87 -6.95 -25.70 15.01
CA ASN A 87 -6.62 -24.60 15.91
C ASN A 87 -5.09 -24.39 15.91
N PRO A 88 -4.58 -23.27 15.35
CA PRO A 88 -3.13 -23.07 15.24
C PRO A 88 -2.40 -22.96 16.59
N ALA A 89 -3.11 -22.74 17.70
CA ALA A 89 -2.50 -22.70 19.03
C ALA A 89 -2.12 -24.10 19.56
N ASP A 90 -2.74 -25.17 19.06
CA ASP A 90 -2.54 -26.53 19.59
C ASP A 90 -1.15 -27.10 19.25
N SER A 91 -0.57 -26.68 18.13
CA SER A 91 0.74 -27.11 17.64
C SER A 91 1.65 -25.90 17.47
N LYS A 92 2.84 -25.93 18.08
CA LYS A 92 3.72 -24.77 18.13
C LYS A 92 5.19 -25.13 17.90
N ILE A 93 5.83 -24.39 16.99
CA ILE A 93 7.27 -24.42 16.75
C ILE A 93 7.87 -23.08 17.21
N THR A 94 8.86 -23.16 18.09
CA THR A 94 9.64 -22.00 18.57
C THR A 94 11.08 -22.06 18.03
N LEU A 95 11.46 -21.07 17.24
CA LEU A 95 12.79 -20.91 16.64
C LEU A 95 13.71 -20.14 17.60
N ASN A 96 14.91 -20.67 17.90
CA ASN A 96 15.82 -20.04 18.89
C ASN A 96 16.97 -19.19 18.30
N ASN A 97 17.35 -19.40 17.04
CA ASN A 97 18.54 -18.77 16.45
C ASN A 97 18.59 -18.86 14.91
N GLY A 98 17.47 -19.18 14.25
CA GLY A 98 17.39 -19.28 12.79
C GLY A 98 15.95 -19.10 12.29
N PRO A 99 15.73 -18.67 11.04
CA PRO A 99 14.41 -18.55 10.46
C PRO A 99 13.86 -19.90 9.99
N MET A 100 12.57 -19.95 9.70
CA MET A 100 12.04 -20.93 8.75
C MET A 100 12.13 -20.32 7.36
N THR A 101 12.85 -20.96 6.42
CA THR A 101 13.19 -20.34 5.14
C THR A 101 13.21 -21.33 3.98
N THR A 102 12.97 -20.87 2.76
CA THR A 102 13.23 -21.66 1.55
C THR A 102 14.68 -21.55 1.06
N GLU A 103 15.48 -20.68 1.65
CA GLU A 103 16.83 -20.36 1.16
C GLU A 103 17.90 -21.17 1.88
N THR A 104 18.81 -21.78 1.12
CA THR A 104 19.90 -22.62 1.65
C THR A 104 21.17 -21.82 1.97
N GLY A 105 21.20 -20.53 1.62
CA GLY A 105 22.42 -19.71 1.64
C GLY A 105 23.40 -20.01 0.48
N LYS A 106 23.09 -20.97 -0.40
CA LYS A 106 23.93 -21.35 -1.55
C LYS A 106 23.13 -21.26 -2.85
N GLY A 107 23.45 -20.27 -3.68
CA GLY A 107 22.86 -20.09 -5.01
C GLY A 107 21.35 -19.82 -4.99
N VAL A 108 20.74 -19.94 -6.18
CA VAL A 108 19.29 -19.73 -6.35
C VAL A 108 18.55 -21.03 -6.00
N THR A 109 17.71 -21.01 -4.97
CA THR A 109 16.87 -22.16 -4.62
C THR A 109 15.49 -22.05 -5.28
N THR A 110 15.02 -23.10 -5.95
CA THR A 110 13.65 -23.15 -6.50
C THR A 110 12.74 -23.95 -5.57
N VAL A 111 11.58 -23.41 -5.22
CA VAL A 111 10.57 -24.11 -4.39
C VAL A 111 9.18 -23.98 -5.01
N ASN A 112 8.53 -25.11 -5.25
CA ASN A 112 7.19 -25.17 -5.81
C ASN A 112 6.24 -25.96 -4.91
N ASN A 113 4.95 -25.60 -4.89
CA ASN A 113 3.90 -26.36 -4.21
C ASN A 113 4.17 -26.55 -2.71
N LEU A 114 4.46 -25.45 -2.00
CA LEU A 114 4.68 -25.44 -0.56
C LEU A 114 3.39 -25.01 0.15
N GLN A 115 2.97 -25.79 1.15
CA GLN A 115 1.82 -25.48 1.99
C GLN A 115 2.21 -25.50 3.46
N ILE A 116 1.83 -24.46 4.21
CA ILE A 116 2.09 -24.33 5.64
C ILE A 116 0.81 -23.84 6.31
N ARG A 117 0.23 -24.65 7.20
CA ARG A 117 -1.08 -24.31 7.81
C ARG A 117 -1.35 -24.88 9.18
N ASN A 118 -2.24 -24.21 9.93
CA ASN A 118 -2.82 -24.68 11.18
C ASN A 118 -1.84 -24.87 12.36
N PHE A 119 -0.76 -24.10 12.46
CA PHE A 119 0.12 -24.13 13.64
C PHE A 119 0.67 -22.75 13.97
N THR A 120 1.30 -22.65 15.13
CA THR A 120 2.01 -21.45 15.58
C THR A 120 3.48 -21.56 15.24
N LEU A 121 4.01 -20.58 14.52
CA LEU A 121 5.45 -20.38 14.34
C LEU A 121 5.85 -19.11 15.08
N GLN A 122 6.90 -19.18 15.90
CA GLN A 122 7.40 -18.01 16.60
C GLN A 122 8.90 -18.01 16.80
N TYR A 123 9.48 -16.83 17.00
CA TYR A 123 10.81 -16.72 17.58
C TYR A 123 10.76 -16.91 19.10
N SER A 124 11.85 -17.39 19.70
CA SER A 124 12.01 -17.36 21.15
C SER A 124 12.02 -15.92 21.64
N ALA A 125 11.28 -15.64 22.72
CA ALA A 125 11.18 -14.29 23.29
C ALA A 125 12.49 -13.78 23.90
N ASN A 126 13.45 -14.68 24.13
CA ASN A 126 14.77 -14.39 24.70
C ASN A 126 15.82 -14.06 23.64
N MET A 127 15.48 -14.15 22.35
CA MET A 127 16.42 -13.78 21.28
C MET A 127 16.75 -12.29 21.30
N PRO A 128 17.95 -11.88 20.87
CA PRO A 128 18.36 -10.48 20.79
C PRO A 128 17.40 -9.64 19.93
N LYS A 129 16.95 -8.51 20.49
CA LYS A 129 16.02 -7.57 19.88
C LYS A 129 16.70 -6.22 19.73
N TYR A 130 16.18 -5.39 18.84
CA TYR A 130 16.61 -3.99 18.80
C TYR A 130 16.19 -3.26 20.09
N ASP A 131 17.17 -2.63 20.73
CA ASP A 131 16.97 -1.68 21.82
C ASP A 131 17.34 -0.27 21.36
N PHE A 132 16.37 0.64 21.42
CA PHE A 132 16.55 2.03 21.02
C PHE A 132 17.53 2.79 21.93
N MET A 133 17.47 2.56 23.25
CA MET A 133 18.30 3.27 24.21
C MET A 133 19.75 2.85 24.08
N GLN A 134 20.01 1.55 23.91
CA GLN A 134 21.36 1.02 23.76
C GLN A 134 21.92 1.12 22.32
N HIS A 135 21.07 1.34 21.31
CA HIS A 135 21.46 1.28 19.89
C HIS A 135 22.22 -0.01 19.56
N ASN A 136 21.69 -1.16 19.99
CA ASN A 136 22.38 -2.43 19.80
C ASN A 136 22.42 -2.82 18.30
N VAL A 137 23.61 -2.79 17.71
CA VAL A 137 23.88 -3.20 16.32
C VAL A 137 23.83 -4.72 16.12
N HIS A 138 23.81 -5.50 17.21
CA HIS A 138 23.76 -6.97 17.19
C HIS A 138 22.33 -7.55 17.23
N ALA A 139 21.31 -6.75 16.92
CA ALA A 139 19.94 -7.25 16.80
C ALA A 139 19.84 -8.31 15.68
N TYR A 140 19.11 -9.38 15.94
CA TYR A 140 18.85 -10.41 14.94
C TYR A 140 18.08 -9.82 13.75
N GLN A 141 18.48 -10.13 12.51
CA GLN A 141 17.98 -9.42 11.31
C GLN A 141 17.13 -10.27 10.35
N SER A 142 17.09 -11.59 10.50
CA SER A 142 16.32 -12.45 9.59
C SER A 142 14.81 -12.30 9.80
N ASN A 143 14.03 -12.68 8.79
CA ASN A 143 12.57 -12.75 8.89
C ASN A 143 12.14 -14.02 9.64
N LEU A 144 10.95 -14.07 10.25
CA LEU A 144 10.49 -15.30 10.91
C LEU A 144 10.24 -16.44 9.90
N LEU A 145 9.44 -16.14 8.88
CA LEU A 145 9.19 -17.01 7.74
C LEU A 145 9.64 -16.31 6.45
N GLU A 146 10.57 -16.92 5.72
CA GLU A 146 11.16 -16.37 4.51
C GLU A 146 10.92 -17.30 3.30
N ILE A 147 10.17 -16.82 2.32
CA ILE A 147 9.84 -17.55 1.10
C ILE A 147 10.44 -16.79 -0.06
N GLY A 148 11.64 -17.20 -0.45
CA GLY A 148 12.47 -16.47 -1.40
C GLY A 148 13.24 -15.33 -0.75
N SER A 149 14.32 -14.93 -1.41
CA SER A 149 15.11 -13.77 -1.03
C SER A 149 15.38 -12.85 -2.23
N VAL A 150 15.62 -11.58 -1.93
CA VAL A 150 16.36 -10.66 -2.81
C VAL A 150 17.76 -10.60 -2.26
N THR A 151 18.78 -10.88 -3.07
CA THR A 151 20.15 -10.94 -2.56
C THR A 151 20.60 -9.56 -2.11
N LYS A 152 21.61 -9.50 -1.23
CA LYS A 152 22.17 -8.22 -0.79
C LYS A 152 22.60 -7.37 -1.99
N ALA A 153 23.30 -7.96 -2.95
CA ALA A 153 23.74 -7.30 -4.18
C ALA A 153 22.57 -6.68 -4.97
N GLU A 154 21.49 -7.44 -5.18
CA GLU A 154 20.28 -6.93 -5.87
C GLU A 154 19.55 -5.86 -5.05
N SER A 155 19.55 -5.99 -3.72
CA SER A 155 18.88 -5.02 -2.84
C SER A 155 19.61 -3.67 -2.77
N THR A 156 20.93 -3.68 -2.95
CA THR A 156 21.78 -2.46 -2.96
C THR A 156 21.91 -1.84 -4.35
N ALA A 157 21.69 -2.61 -5.42
CA ALA A 157 21.84 -2.15 -6.81
C ALA A 157 20.63 -1.35 -7.34
N ASN A 158 19.74 -0.83 -6.47
CA ASN A 158 18.46 -0.24 -6.86
C ASN A 158 17.57 -1.22 -7.68
N TYR A 159 16.47 -0.74 -8.28
CA TYR A 159 15.54 -1.61 -8.99
C TYR A 159 16.02 -1.94 -10.40
N HIS A 160 15.90 -3.22 -10.78
CA HIS A 160 16.07 -3.70 -12.15
C HIS A 160 15.00 -4.76 -12.46
N ALA A 161 14.32 -4.60 -13.60
CA ALA A 161 13.30 -5.55 -14.03
C ALA A 161 13.87 -6.97 -14.23
N THR A 162 15.13 -7.09 -14.66
CA THR A 162 15.82 -8.37 -14.88
C THR A 162 16.04 -9.18 -13.61
N TYR A 163 16.03 -8.54 -12.42
CA TYR A 163 16.12 -9.25 -11.13
C TYR A 163 14.83 -9.97 -10.76
N LYS A 164 13.72 -9.70 -11.46
CA LYS A 164 12.45 -10.41 -11.31
C LYS A 164 12.49 -11.77 -12.01
N LYS A 165 13.36 -12.67 -11.53
CA LYS A 165 13.37 -14.08 -11.92
C LYS A 165 12.61 -14.89 -10.89
N ILE A 166 11.43 -15.39 -11.25
CA ILE A 166 10.59 -16.19 -10.34
C ILE A 166 11.30 -17.50 -9.99
N THR A 167 11.36 -17.81 -8.69
CA THR A 167 11.98 -19.02 -8.14
C THR A 167 11.06 -19.76 -7.18
N LYS A 168 9.97 -19.12 -6.75
CA LYS A 168 8.98 -19.68 -5.84
C LYS A 168 7.63 -19.71 -6.55
N ASN A 169 6.93 -20.84 -6.56
CA ASN A 169 5.63 -20.91 -7.21
C ASN A 169 4.63 -21.75 -6.42
N ASN A 170 3.36 -21.35 -6.44
CA ASN A 170 2.27 -22.05 -5.78
C ASN A 170 2.54 -22.27 -4.27
N ILE A 171 2.54 -21.17 -3.53
CA ILE A 171 2.85 -21.15 -2.10
C ILE A 171 1.60 -20.80 -1.30
N GLN A 172 1.33 -21.55 -0.23
CA GLN A 172 0.18 -21.32 0.64
C GLN A 172 0.63 -21.21 2.11
N VAL A 173 0.27 -20.11 2.75
CA VAL A 173 0.46 -19.87 4.20
C VAL A 173 -0.90 -19.52 4.80
N GLN A 174 -1.49 -20.45 5.54
CA GLN A 174 -2.91 -20.38 5.89
C GLN A 174 -3.20 -20.72 7.35
N ASN A 175 -4.10 -19.96 7.98
CA ASN A 175 -4.58 -20.27 9.34
C ASN A 175 -3.42 -20.53 10.33
N MET A 176 -2.40 -19.66 10.29
CA MET A 176 -1.24 -19.71 11.16
C MET A 176 -1.32 -18.63 12.24
N ILE A 177 -0.63 -18.85 13.36
CA ILE A 177 -0.17 -17.77 14.23
C ILE A 177 1.33 -17.60 13.97
N LEU A 178 1.71 -16.50 13.34
CA LEU A 178 3.10 -16.13 13.08
C LEU A 178 3.48 -15.00 14.04
N ASN A 179 4.36 -15.26 15.00
CA ASN A 179 4.74 -14.28 16.00
C ASN A 179 6.26 -14.11 16.08
N ALA A 180 6.77 -13.00 15.56
CA ALA A 180 8.22 -12.76 15.59
C ALA A 180 8.71 -12.25 16.95
N ASN A 181 7.83 -12.03 17.94
CA ASN A 181 8.19 -11.59 19.30
C ASN A 181 9.11 -10.35 19.34
N LYS A 182 8.95 -9.46 18.35
CA LYS A 182 9.76 -8.25 18.11
C LYS A 182 11.23 -8.52 17.77
N VAL A 183 11.54 -9.76 17.39
CA VAL A 183 12.87 -10.22 16.93
C VAL A 183 12.91 -10.16 15.41
N GLY A 184 14.09 -9.95 14.84
CA GLY A 184 14.28 -10.04 13.39
C GLY A 184 13.91 -8.77 12.62
N SER A 185 13.60 -8.99 11.34
CA SER A 185 13.13 -7.96 10.41
C SER A 185 11.61 -8.03 10.25
N ALA A 186 11.11 -8.85 9.33
CA ALA A 186 9.68 -9.06 9.09
C ALA A 186 9.15 -10.38 9.67
N VAL A 187 7.84 -10.50 9.83
CA VAL A 187 7.23 -11.80 10.21
C VAL A 187 7.19 -12.73 9.01
N LEU A 188 6.69 -12.26 7.87
CA LEU A 188 6.60 -13.04 6.65
C LEU A 188 7.16 -12.25 5.47
N SER A 189 8.21 -12.77 4.84
CA SER A 189 8.78 -12.20 3.62
C SER A 189 8.56 -13.13 2.43
N ILE A 190 8.06 -12.56 1.34
CA ILE A 190 7.90 -13.23 0.05
C ILE A 190 8.77 -12.51 -0.98
N ALA A 191 9.61 -13.24 -1.70
CA ALA A 191 10.39 -12.67 -2.79
C ALA A 191 10.47 -13.60 -3.99
N LYS A 192 10.48 -13.02 -5.20
CA LYS A 192 10.66 -13.74 -6.46
C LYS A 192 9.68 -14.91 -6.61
N ALA A 193 8.41 -14.64 -6.29
CA ALA A 193 7.38 -15.66 -6.19
C ALA A 193 6.22 -15.42 -7.16
N ASN A 194 5.53 -16.49 -7.53
CA ASN A 194 4.28 -16.43 -8.29
C ASN A 194 3.21 -17.33 -7.66
N ASN A 195 1.94 -16.92 -7.75
CA ASN A 195 0.81 -17.66 -7.20
C ASN A 195 0.98 -17.96 -5.70
N VAL A 196 0.96 -16.90 -4.89
CA VAL A 196 1.13 -16.98 -3.44
C VAL A 196 -0.17 -16.61 -2.74
N ASN A 197 -0.60 -17.43 -1.78
CA ASN A 197 -1.78 -17.19 -0.97
C ASN A 197 -1.42 -17.12 0.52
N ILE A 198 -1.62 -15.96 1.14
CA ILE A 198 -1.43 -15.71 2.56
C ILE A 198 -2.81 -15.38 3.15
N ALA A 199 -3.44 -16.34 3.82
CA ALA A 199 -4.84 -16.21 4.20
C ALA A 199 -5.14 -16.59 5.65
N ASN A 200 -6.00 -15.80 6.30
CA ASN A 200 -6.56 -16.10 7.63
C ASN A 200 -5.49 -16.30 8.73
N ASN A 201 -4.36 -15.62 8.63
CA ASN A 201 -3.28 -15.71 9.62
C ASN A 201 -3.38 -14.60 10.68
N GLN A 202 -2.83 -14.87 11.86
CA GLN A 202 -2.44 -13.84 12.82
C GLN A 202 -0.94 -13.58 12.66
N ILE A 203 -0.57 -12.38 12.24
CA ILE A 203 0.81 -11.96 11.94
C ILE A 203 1.20 -10.88 12.94
N LEU A 204 2.03 -11.24 13.90
CA LEU A 204 2.18 -10.51 15.16
C LEU A 204 3.63 -10.11 15.42
N ASN A 205 3.79 -8.91 15.99
CA ASN A 205 5.01 -8.45 16.64
C ASN A 205 6.25 -8.58 15.75
N SER A 206 6.23 -7.99 14.55
CA SER A 206 7.43 -7.97 13.69
C SER A 206 8.61 -7.32 14.41
N GLY A 207 9.84 -7.63 14.00
CA GLY A 207 11.02 -6.93 14.52
C GLY A 207 11.12 -5.50 14.00
N LEU A 208 12.21 -5.17 13.29
CA LEU A 208 12.43 -3.82 12.78
C LEU A 208 11.55 -3.46 11.57
N GLN A 209 11.10 -4.42 10.77
CA GLN A 209 10.36 -4.14 9.54
C GLN A 209 8.88 -4.50 9.67
N SER A 210 8.32 -5.15 8.66
CA SER A 210 6.87 -5.23 8.45
C SER A 210 6.27 -6.53 8.95
N GLY A 211 4.94 -6.58 9.09
CA GLY A 211 4.25 -7.87 9.25
C GLY A 211 4.48 -8.75 8.02
N VAL A 212 4.06 -8.27 6.85
CA VAL A 212 4.28 -8.94 5.55
C VAL A 212 5.09 -8.05 4.62
N THR A 213 6.09 -8.62 3.93
CA THR A 213 6.83 -7.95 2.85
C THR A 213 6.78 -8.75 1.56
N ALA A 214 6.64 -8.07 0.42
CA ALA A 214 6.71 -8.68 -0.90
C ALA A 214 7.65 -7.93 -1.85
N SER A 215 8.51 -8.66 -2.57
CA SER A 215 9.36 -8.13 -3.63
C SER A 215 9.34 -9.03 -4.86
N TYR A 216 9.33 -8.45 -6.06
CA TYR A 216 9.42 -9.19 -7.31
C TYR A 216 8.42 -10.34 -7.41
N THR A 217 7.20 -10.14 -6.90
CA THR A 217 6.18 -11.18 -6.74
C THR A 217 4.97 -10.90 -7.62
N ASP A 218 4.43 -11.93 -8.27
CA ASP A 218 3.22 -11.89 -9.10
C ASP A 218 2.11 -12.79 -8.54
N ASN A 219 0.86 -12.47 -8.87
CA ASN A 219 -0.32 -13.25 -8.47
C ASN A 219 -0.34 -13.55 -6.95
N LEU A 220 -0.17 -12.50 -6.14
CA LEU A 220 -0.15 -12.57 -4.69
C LEU A 220 -1.52 -12.21 -4.11
N ARG A 221 -2.00 -13.04 -3.19
CA ARG A 221 -3.23 -12.80 -2.42
C ARG A 221 -2.89 -12.75 -0.93
N ILE A 222 -3.22 -11.63 -0.29
CA ILE A 222 -3.14 -11.43 1.16
C ILE A 222 -4.56 -11.15 1.65
N ASP A 223 -5.23 -12.15 2.21
CA ASP A 223 -6.67 -12.11 2.48
C ASP A 223 -7.04 -12.48 3.93
N GLY A 224 -7.89 -11.67 4.57
CA GLY A 224 -8.48 -12.01 5.86
C GLY A 224 -7.48 -12.13 7.03
N ASN A 225 -6.27 -11.57 6.91
CA ASN A 225 -5.25 -11.66 7.96
C ASN A 225 -5.45 -10.57 9.02
N ILE A 226 -5.00 -10.86 10.24
CA ILE A 226 -4.79 -9.85 11.29
C ILE A 226 -3.29 -9.59 11.37
N VAL A 227 -2.87 -8.38 11.03
CA VAL A 227 -1.47 -7.94 11.12
C VAL A 227 -1.36 -6.89 12.21
N ARG A 228 -0.58 -7.17 13.26
CA ARG A 228 -0.58 -6.35 14.48
C ARG A 228 0.81 -6.14 15.06
N HIS A 229 1.06 -4.94 15.61
CA HIS A 229 2.32 -4.53 16.24
C HIS A 229 3.48 -4.69 15.27
N SER A 230 3.48 -3.90 14.19
CA SER A 230 4.56 -3.92 13.20
C SER A 230 5.61 -2.84 13.49
N GLY A 231 6.89 -3.18 13.33
CA GLY A 231 8.00 -2.25 13.54
C GLY A 231 7.99 -1.09 12.54
N ARG A 232 7.59 -1.36 11.30
CA ARG A 232 7.53 -0.40 10.20
C ARG A 232 6.13 -0.32 9.56
N SER A 233 5.82 -1.20 8.63
CA SER A 233 4.53 -1.25 7.92
C SER A 233 3.76 -2.52 8.31
N GLY A 234 2.44 -2.54 8.21
CA GLY A 234 1.70 -3.79 8.37
C GLY A 234 1.97 -4.74 7.20
N ILE A 235 1.57 -4.32 6.01
CA ILE A 235 1.78 -5.03 4.75
C ILE A 235 2.56 -4.10 3.81
N SER A 236 3.68 -4.55 3.26
CA SER A 236 4.53 -3.75 2.38
C SER A 236 4.85 -4.45 1.06
N LEU A 237 4.52 -3.78 -0.04
CA LEU A 237 5.02 -4.08 -1.37
C LEU A 237 6.30 -3.24 -1.59
N TYR A 238 7.46 -3.89 -1.60
CA TYR A 238 8.72 -3.17 -1.76
C TYR A 238 8.93 -2.77 -3.22
N GLN A 239 9.23 -3.70 -4.14
CA GLN A 239 9.46 -3.35 -5.54
C GLN A 239 9.10 -4.47 -6.51
N GLY A 240 8.76 -4.10 -7.76
CA GLY A 240 8.58 -5.03 -8.87
C GLY A 240 7.42 -6.02 -8.73
N ASN A 241 6.42 -5.70 -7.92
CA ASN A 241 5.29 -6.60 -7.67
C ASN A 241 4.17 -6.40 -8.68
N GLY A 242 3.55 -7.49 -9.10
CA GLY A 242 2.34 -7.50 -9.91
C GLY A 242 2.55 -7.24 -11.40
N SER A 243 1.60 -7.76 -12.18
CA SER A 243 1.52 -7.61 -13.64
C SER A 243 0.09 -7.82 -14.13
N THR A 244 -0.19 -7.54 -15.40
CA THR A 244 -1.53 -7.73 -15.99
C THR A 244 -2.03 -9.17 -15.86
N ARG A 245 -1.12 -10.16 -15.92
CA ARG A 245 -1.45 -11.59 -15.80
C ARG A 245 -1.28 -12.14 -14.38
N GLY A 246 -0.62 -11.40 -13.51
CA GLY A 246 -0.38 -11.77 -12.11
C GLY A 246 -0.64 -10.60 -11.17
N PRO A 247 -1.90 -10.15 -11.02
CA PRO A 247 -2.24 -9.01 -10.17
C PRO A 247 -2.03 -9.31 -8.68
N ILE A 248 -1.95 -8.24 -7.88
CA ILE A 248 -1.82 -8.32 -6.42
C ILE A 248 -3.15 -7.97 -5.76
N TYR A 249 -3.59 -8.80 -4.82
CA TYR A 249 -4.81 -8.59 -4.04
C TYR A 249 -4.50 -8.53 -2.55
N ILE A 250 -4.81 -7.40 -1.90
CA ILE A 250 -4.74 -7.20 -0.45
C ILE A 250 -6.16 -6.92 0.03
N ARG A 251 -6.81 -7.93 0.63
CA ARG A 251 -8.25 -7.90 0.89
C ARG A 251 -8.62 -8.24 2.32
N ASN A 252 -9.61 -7.55 2.86
CA ASN A 252 -10.26 -7.92 4.12
C ASN A 252 -9.31 -8.09 5.32
N ASN A 253 -8.12 -7.48 5.28
CA ASN A 253 -7.15 -7.59 6.37
C ASN A 253 -7.46 -6.55 7.44
N LYS A 254 -7.10 -6.87 8.69
CA LYS A 254 -7.03 -5.92 9.80
C LYS A 254 -5.56 -5.59 10.06
N VAL A 255 -5.17 -4.34 9.82
CA VAL A 255 -3.82 -3.83 10.12
C VAL A 255 -3.89 -2.91 11.32
N ILE A 256 -3.18 -3.26 12.39
CA ILE A 256 -3.29 -2.65 13.71
C ILE A 256 -1.89 -2.27 14.21
N ASP A 257 -1.70 -1.01 14.61
CA ASP A 257 -0.45 -0.52 15.21
C ASP A 257 0.82 -0.85 14.40
N TRP A 258 1.18 0.05 13.48
CA TRP A 258 2.44 0.00 12.73
C TRP A 258 3.38 1.13 13.18
N MET A 259 4.55 1.30 12.55
CA MET A 259 5.57 2.31 12.91
C MET A 259 5.99 2.29 14.39
N GLU A 260 6.07 1.11 15.02
CA GLU A 260 6.37 1.03 16.45
C GLU A 260 7.87 1.00 16.80
N ARG A 261 8.76 0.78 15.82
CA ARG A 261 10.20 0.55 16.09
C ARG A 261 11.16 1.14 15.05
N PHE A 262 10.81 1.09 13.77
CA PHE A 262 11.75 1.43 12.68
C PHE A 262 12.06 2.92 12.62
N GLY A 263 11.09 3.78 12.96
CA GLY A 263 11.27 5.23 12.93
C GLY A 263 12.34 5.68 13.92
N GLY A 264 12.30 5.15 15.14
CA GLY A 264 13.33 5.37 16.14
C GLY A 264 14.69 4.79 15.73
N TYR A 265 14.72 3.56 15.21
CA TYR A 265 15.95 2.96 14.68
C TYR A 265 16.61 3.84 13.60
N HIS A 266 15.83 4.26 12.61
CA HIS A 266 16.30 5.12 11.52
C HIS A 266 16.85 6.45 12.04
N TYR A 267 16.15 7.07 12.99
CA TYR A 267 16.62 8.30 13.61
C TYR A 267 17.96 8.12 14.33
N ASN A 268 18.09 7.08 15.15
CA ASN A 268 19.33 6.80 15.87
C ASN A 268 20.49 6.53 14.90
N ALA A 269 20.25 5.74 13.85
CA ALA A 269 21.27 5.44 12.83
C ALA A 269 21.74 6.71 12.12
N ALA A 270 20.82 7.58 11.69
CA ALA A 270 21.14 8.85 11.07
C ALA A 270 21.99 9.74 11.99
N ARG A 271 21.62 9.86 13.27
CA ARG A 271 22.37 10.63 14.26
C ARG A 271 23.76 10.05 14.52
N ALA A 272 23.88 8.74 14.65
CA ALA A 272 25.18 8.07 14.81
C ALA A 272 26.09 8.30 13.60
N SER A 273 25.53 8.32 12.39
CA SER A 273 26.23 8.65 11.15
C SER A 273 26.42 10.15 10.89
N LYS A 274 26.05 11.03 11.84
CA LYS A 274 26.15 12.50 11.73
C LYS A 274 25.43 13.09 10.50
N ILE A 275 24.35 12.44 10.05
CA ILE A 275 23.49 12.93 8.97
C ILE A 275 22.17 13.47 9.54
N THR A 276 21.57 14.42 8.82
CA THR A 276 20.23 14.94 9.17
C THR A 276 19.20 13.83 9.03
N PRO A 277 18.45 13.48 10.09
CA PRO A 277 17.44 12.44 9.99
C PRO A 277 16.26 12.90 9.15
N ASP A 278 15.95 12.15 8.10
CA ASP A 278 14.71 12.32 7.34
C ASP A 278 13.49 11.87 8.16
N GLN A 279 12.35 12.51 7.89
CA GLN A 279 11.07 12.10 8.48
C GLN A 279 10.67 10.71 7.97
N MET A 280 10.34 9.80 8.89
CA MET A 280 9.91 8.44 8.61
C MET A 280 8.40 8.30 8.71
N VAL A 281 7.78 8.04 7.57
CA VAL A 281 6.33 7.96 7.44
C VAL A 281 5.99 6.84 6.48
N ASP A 282 5.50 5.73 7.01
CA ASP A 282 5.08 4.58 6.20
C ASP A 282 3.62 4.19 6.47
N GLY A 283 3.09 3.45 5.49
CA GLY A 283 1.71 2.97 5.46
C GLY A 283 1.46 1.81 6.41
N GLY A 284 0.25 1.72 6.97
CA GLY A 284 -0.25 0.44 7.48
C GLY A 284 -0.30 -0.59 6.35
N ILE A 285 -0.80 -0.16 5.18
CA ILE A 285 -0.62 -0.83 3.89
C ILE A 285 0.23 0.07 3.00
N ASP A 286 1.36 -0.44 2.54
CA ASP A 286 2.41 0.35 1.92
C ASP A 286 2.90 -0.24 0.60
N SER A 287 3.07 0.63 -0.40
CA SER A 287 3.90 0.42 -1.58
C SER A 287 5.04 1.42 -1.50
N TYR A 288 6.26 0.90 -1.30
CA TYR A 288 7.41 1.75 -0.99
C TYR A 288 8.25 2.10 -2.22
N GLY A 289 8.50 1.13 -3.10
CA GLY A 289 9.46 1.20 -4.20
C GLY A 289 8.82 1.17 -5.60
N PRO A 290 9.66 1.13 -6.65
CA PRO A 290 9.22 1.26 -8.04
C PRO A 290 8.54 -0.01 -8.57
N ALA A 291 7.85 0.17 -9.70
CA ALA A 291 7.27 -0.90 -10.51
C ALA A 291 6.33 -1.87 -9.77
N ASN A 292 5.60 -1.39 -8.76
CA ASN A 292 4.44 -2.11 -8.22
C ASN A 292 3.23 -1.81 -9.09
N ASN A 293 2.58 -2.83 -9.63
CA ASN A 293 1.60 -2.67 -10.70
C ASN A 293 0.40 -3.62 -10.54
N TYR A 294 -0.78 -3.24 -11.05
CA TYR A 294 -2.00 -4.06 -10.99
C TYR A 294 -2.34 -4.52 -9.56
N VAL A 295 -2.48 -3.54 -8.66
CA VAL A 295 -2.67 -3.77 -7.22
C VAL A 295 -4.09 -3.40 -6.80
N SER A 296 -4.78 -4.32 -6.13
CA SER A 296 -6.11 -4.09 -5.57
C SER A 296 -6.07 -4.20 -4.04
N VAL A 297 -6.40 -3.10 -3.36
CA VAL A 297 -6.48 -2.98 -1.90
C VAL A 297 -7.94 -2.74 -1.52
N THR A 298 -8.63 -3.78 -1.05
CA THR A 298 -10.09 -3.71 -0.85
C THR A 298 -10.59 -4.27 0.47
N GLY A 299 -11.58 -3.61 1.09
CA GLY A 299 -12.22 -4.12 2.30
C GLY A 299 -11.34 -4.17 3.55
N ASN A 300 -10.14 -3.57 3.53
CA ASN A 300 -9.22 -3.63 4.67
C ASN A 300 -9.63 -2.64 5.76
N SER A 301 -9.31 -2.98 7.01
CA SER A 301 -9.43 -2.09 8.17
C SER A 301 -8.03 -1.74 8.69
N VAL A 302 -7.67 -0.46 8.68
CA VAL A 302 -6.36 0.03 9.14
C VAL A 302 -6.58 0.99 10.30
N TYR A 303 -6.11 0.65 11.50
CA TYR A 303 -6.36 1.49 12.68
C TYR A 303 -5.29 1.40 13.77
N LEU A 304 -5.31 2.39 14.66
CA LEU A 304 -4.51 2.38 15.89
C LEU A 304 -5.33 1.83 17.04
N GLN A 305 -4.72 0.95 17.85
CA GLN A 305 -5.28 0.46 19.09
C GLN A 305 -4.45 1.00 20.27
N ASN A 306 -3.16 0.70 20.32
CA ASN A 306 -2.29 1.10 21.44
C ASN A 306 -2.06 2.61 21.53
N ASN A 307 -1.86 3.25 20.37
CA ASN A 307 -1.56 4.69 20.28
C ASN A 307 -2.78 5.53 19.90
N ASN A 308 -4.00 5.00 20.05
CA ASN A 308 -5.22 5.76 19.83
C ASN A 308 -5.30 6.94 20.81
N GLY A 309 -5.40 8.16 20.28
CA GLY A 309 -5.35 9.41 21.03
C GLY A 309 -3.95 9.82 21.53
N LYS A 310 -2.89 9.07 21.21
CA LYS A 310 -1.55 9.25 21.76
C LYS A 310 -0.51 9.53 20.67
N ARG A 311 0.63 10.13 21.06
CA ARG A 311 1.81 10.27 20.19
C ARG A 311 2.50 8.92 19.98
N ILE A 312 3.24 8.79 18.88
CA ILE A 312 4.08 7.64 18.59
C ILE A 312 5.17 7.53 19.66
N ILE A 313 5.35 6.32 20.19
CA ILE A 313 6.33 6.02 21.25
C ILE A 313 7.76 6.36 20.79
N ASP A 314 8.12 6.09 19.53
CA ASP A 314 9.46 6.42 19.01
C ASP A 314 9.75 7.92 19.01
N ASN A 315 8.76 8.79 18.76
CA ASN A 315 8.97 10.22 18.90
C ASN A 315 9.31 10.59 20.35
N GLN A 316 8.63 10.00 21.33
CA GLN A 316 8.90 10.24 22.76
C GLN A 316 10.31 9.77 23.16
N LYS A 317 10.73 8.59 22.66
CA LYS A 317 12.08 8.07 22.89
C LYS A 317 13.17 8.96 22.28
N ILE A 318 12.91 9.54 21.09
CA ILE A 318 13.82 10.50 20.45
C ILE A 318 14.01 11.73 21.33
N GLU A 319 12.92 12.27 21.90
CA GLU A 319 12.98 13.41 22.81
C GLU A 319 13.81 13.08 24.05
N GLN A 320 13.55 11.93 24.66
CA GLN A 320 14.24 11.49 25.88
C GLN A 320 15.75 11.28 25.65
N LYS A 321 16.15 10.55 24.59
CA LYS A 321 17.56 10.20 24.36
C LYS A 321 18.38 11.36 23.80
N TRP A 322 17.79 12.19 22.94
CA TRP A 322 18.53 13.20 22.18
C TRP A 322 18.21 14.65 22.59
N GLY A 323 17.35 14.86 23.58
CA GLY A 323 16.98 16.20 24.06
C GLY A 323 16.20 17.04 23.04
N VAL A 324 15.64 16.42 21.99
CA VAL A 324 14.82 17.12 21.00
C VAL A 324 13.49 17.50 21.64
N LYS A 325 13.01 18.73 21.46
CA LYS A 325 11.67 19.15 21.91
C LYS A 325 10.63 18.87 20.83
N ASN A 326 9.48 18.29 21.21
CA ASN A 326 8.33 18.06 20.31
C ASN A 326 8.69 17.32 19.00
N ALA A 327 9.45 16.24 19.10
CA ALA A 327 9.91 15.45 17.96
C ALA A 327 8.73 14.99 17.06
N ARG A 328 8.80 15.30 15.77
CA ARG A 328 7.83 14.85 14.75
C ARG A 328 8.51 14.08 13.62
N TYR A 329 9.48 13.25 13.97
CA TYR A 329 10.28 12.47 13.02
C TYR A 329 9.55 11.23 12.52
N VAL A 330 8.72 10.62 13.36
CA VAL A 330 7.93 9.45 13.01
C VAL A 330 6.47 9.86 12.86
N GLY A 331 5.80 9.37 11.82
CA GLY A 331 4.39 9.71 11.58
C GLY A 331 3.59 8.57 10.98
N TYR A 332 2.28 8.64 11.15
CA TYR A 332 1.34 7.66 10.60
C TYR A 332 0.84 8.06 9.21
N THR A 333 0.90 7.12 8.27
CA THR A 333 0.10 7.13 7.05
C THR A 333 -0.74 5.86 7.01
N GLY A 334 -2.03 5.97 6.70
CA GLY A 334 -2.89 4.79 6.61
C GLY A 334 -2.51 3.88 5.44
N ILE A 335 -2.58 4.43 4.24
CA ILE A 335 -2.26 3.74 2.99
C ILE A 335 -1.24 4.56 2.20
N ARG A 336 -0.21 3.91 1.66
CA ARG A 336 0.82 4.59 0.86
C ARG A 336 1.02 3.87 -0.46
N GLY A 337 0.95 4.62 -1.56
CA GLY A 337 1.08 4.15 -2.93
C GLY A 337 2.26 4.82 -3.65
N SER A 338 3.49 4.56 -3.20
CA SER A 338 4.69 5.09 -3.87
C SER A 338 5.05 4.22 -5.06
N GLY A 339 5.36 4.83 -6.20
CA GLY A 339 5.75 4.13 -7.43
C GLY A 339 4.68 3.22 -8.04
N ILE A 340 3.43 3.31 -7.57
CA ILE A 340 2.40 2.32 -7.86
C ILE A 340 1.59 2.66 -9.11
N GLN A 341 1.29 1.67 -9.93
CA GLN A 341 0.51 1.85 -11.16
C GLN A 341 -0.67 0.87 -11.23
N HIS A 342 -1.74 1.26 -11.94
CA HIS A 342 -2.95 0.44 -12.10
C HIS A 342 -3.47 -0.08 -10.77
N ALA A 343 -3.74 0.84 -9.84
CA ALA A 343 -4.08 0.52 -8.46
C ALA A 343 -5.52 0.92 -8.11
N ILE A 344 -6.20 0.05 -7.36
CA ILE A 344 -7.56 0.27 -6.87
C ILE A 344 -7.55 0.18 -5.34
N TYR A 345 -8.04 1.23 -4.69
CA TYR A 345 -8.26 1.32 -3.25
C TYR A 345 -9.76 1.49 -3.02
N ARG A 346 -10.45 0.42 -2.63
CA ARG A 346 -11.93 0.44 -2.54
C ARG A 346 -12.48 -0.17 -1.26
N ASN A 347 -13.50 0.45 -0.67
CA ASN A 347 -14.20 -0.09 0.51
C ASN A 347 -13.29 -0.28 1.74
N ASN A 348 -12.17 0.44 1.85
CA ASN A 348 -11.30 0.35 3.02
C ASN A 348 -11.79 1.31 4.12
N THR A 349 -11.55 0.92 5.37
CA THR A 349 -11.76 1.76 6.54
C THR A 349 -10.41 2.09 7.17
N VAL A 350 -10.10 3.36 7.31
CA VAL A 350 -8.84 3.84 7.89
C VAL A 350 -9.17 4.80 9.04
N THR A 351 -8.78 4.43 10.26
CA THR A 351 -9.01 5.23 11.47
C THR A 351 -7.70 5.49 12.20
N ILE A 352 -7.20 6.72 12.16
CA ILE A 352 -5.91 7.10 12.75
C ILE A 352 -6.12 8.30 13.66
N ASN A 353 -6.39 8.05 14.94
CA ASN A 353 -6.46 9.12 15.93
C ASN A 353 -5.11 9.21 16.64
N SER A 354 -4.23 10.07 16.15
CA SER A 354 -2.96 10.38 16.80
C SER A 354 -2.56 11.81 16.45
N PRO A 355 -1.93 12.59 17.35
CA PRO A 355 -1.31 13.86 17.00
C PRO A 355 -0.24 13.73 15.90
N ASP A 356 0.36 12.54 15.74
CA ASP A 356 1.40 12.24 14.75
C ASP A 356 0.83 11.68 13.43
N THR A 357 -0.48 11.83 13.20
CA THR A 357 -1.14 11.42 11.95
C THR A 357 -0.76 12.37 10.82
N LEU A 358 -0.01 11.89 9.85
CA LEU A 358 0.36 12.69 8.70
C LEU A 358 -0.71 12.67 7.62
N SER A 359 -1.25 11.50 7.27
CA SER A 359 -2.19 11.36 6.16
C SER A 359 -3.02 10.08 6.22
N PHE A 360 -4.17 10.09 5.56
CA PHE A 360 -4.91 8.86 5.32
C PHE A 360 -4.32 8.07 4.16
N ILE A 361 -4.03 8.77 3.06
CA ILE A 361 -3.49 8.14 1.86
C ILE A 361 -2.48 9.06 1.16
N THR A 362 -1.38 8.47 0.68
CA THR A 362 -0.36 9.19 -0.09
C THR A 362 0.01 8.47 -1.38
N PHE A 363 0.35 9.25 -2.41
CA PHE A 363 0.91 8.76 -3.66
C PHE A 363 2.19 9.53 -3.97
N ASN A 364 3.26 8.81 -4.33
CA ASN A 364 4.55 9.45 -4.58
C ASN A 364 5.27 8.80 -5.76
N SER A 365 5.79 9.62 -6.67
CA SER A 365 6.79 9.21 -7.64
C SER A 365 8.01 8.61 -6.95
N ARG A 366 8.59 7.56 -7.55
CA ARG A 366 9.80 6.91 -7.02
C ARG A 366 10.85 6.75 -8.10
N LEU A 367 12.06 7.22 -7.84
CA LEU A 367 13.26 6.93 -8.62
C LEU A 367 14.19 6.00 -7.84
N ARG A 368 14.42 4.79 -8.37
CA ARG A 368 15.51 3.88 -7.97
C ARG A 368 16.02 3.22 -9.24
N ASN A 369 16.95 3.86 -9.94
CA ASN A 369 17.33 3.62 -11.34
C ASN A 369 16.22 3.89 -12.36
N THR A 370 15.01 3.39 -12.12
CA THR A 370 13.83 3.66 -12.96
C THR A 370 12.86 4.59 -12.24
N LEU A 371 12.45 5.68 -12.91
CA LEU A 371 11.37 6.54 -12.43
C LEU A 371 10.04 5.84 -12.65
N THR A 372 9.30 5.60 -11.57
CA THR A 372 7.93 5.11 -11.61
C THR A 372 6.99 6.14 -10.98
N PRO A 373 6.23 6.90 -11.79
CA PRO A 373 5.23 7.79 -11.26
C PRO A 373 3.92 7.06 -10.97
N PRO A 374 3.15 7.47 -9.94
CA PRO A 374 1.81 6.96 -9.70
C PRO A 374 0.88 7.30 -10.87
N LYS A 375 0.19 6.29 -11.43
CA LYS A 375 -0.77 6.45 -12.55
C LYS A 375 -1.82 5.35 -12.57
N TYR A 376 -2.98 5.60 -13.19
CA TYR A 376 -4.14 4.70 -13.20
C TYR A 376 -4.58 4.30 -11.78
N ILE A 377 -4.85 5.30 -10.93
CA ILE A 377 -5.20 5.07 -9.53
C ILE A 377 -6.67 5.41 -9.31
N LEU A 378 -7.42 4.50 -8.68
CA LEU A 378 -8.78 4.72 -8.22
C LEU A 378 -8.84 4.59 -6.70
N VAL A 379 -9.30 5.63 -6.01
CA VAL A 379 -9.60 5.66 -4.58
C VAL A 379 -11.10 5.89 -4.44
N GLU A 380 -11.84 4.85 -4.10
CA GLU A 380 -13.30 4.85 -4.17
C GLU A 380 -13.98 4.24 -2.95
N ASN A 381 -15.07 4.86 -2.47
CA ASN A 381 -15.91 4.32 -1.41
C ASN A 381 -15.14 3.91 -0.14
N ASN A 382 -14.08 4.63 0.20
CA ASN A 382 -13.34 4.42 1.44
C ASN A 382 -13.88 5.32 2.55
N GLN A 383 -13.68 4.89 3.80
CA GLN A 383 -14.00 5.65 5.00
C GLN A 383 -12.70 6.02 5.73
N PHE A 384 -12.47 7.32 5.87
CA PHE A 384 -11.28 7.89 6.50
C PHE A 384 -11.68 8.69 7.72
N THR A 385 -11.15 8.33 8.90
CA THR A 385 -11.46 9.00 10.17
C THR A 385 -10.19 9.34 10.95
N ALA A 386 -10.08 10.59 11.41
CA ALA A 386 -9.02 11.01 12.32
C ALA A 386 -9.53 12.13 13.25
N GLN A 387 -8.91 12.24 14.43
CA GLN A 387 -9.02 13.44 15.24
C GLN A 387 -8.29 14.59 14.55
N ASN A 388 -6.97 14.49 14.39
CA ASN A 388 -6.16 15.46 13.67
C ASN A 388 -5.44 14.77 12.51
N VAL A 389 -5.24 15.47 11.41
CA VAL A 389 -4.47 14.93 10.28
C VAL A 389 -3.74 16.06 9.57
N GLY A 390 -2.43 15.91 9.39
CA GLY A 390 -1.61 16.93 8.73
C GLY A 390 -2.09 17.23 7.30
N PHE A 391 -2.00 16.23 6.43
CA PHE A 391 -2.38 16.32 5.02
C PHE A 391 -3.24 15.10 4.67
N PRO A 392 -4.59 15.21 4.72
CA PRO A 392 -5.48 14.05 4.59
C PRO A 392 -5.17 13.16 3.38
N VAL A 393 -4.98 13.78 2.23
CA VAL A 393 -4.47 13.14 1.01
C VAL A 393 -3.24 13.90 0.51
N ARG A 394 -2.18 13.18 0.15
CA ARG A 394 -0.98 13.77 -0.48
C ARG A 394 -0.65 13.13 -1.82
N ILE A 395 -0.28 13.95 -2.79
CA ILE A 395 0.17 13.49 -4.11
C ILE A 395 1.48 14.19 -4.45
N PHE A 396 2.48 13.41 -4.84
CA PHE A 396 3.78 13.90 -5.31
C PHE A 396 4.06 13.33 -6.70
N GLY A 397 3.85 14.16 -7.73
CA GLY A 397 4.13 13.84 -9.13
C GLY A 397 3.34 12.65 -9.70
N GLY A 398 2.05 12.82 -10.00
CA GLY A 398 1.23 11.79 -10.68
C GLY A 398 1.28 11.88 -12.21
N SER A 399 1.37 10.74 -12.89
CA SER A 399 1.38 10.70 -14.36
C SER A 399 0.01 10.30 -14.93
N SER A 400 -0.20 10.61 -16.20
CA SER A 400 -1.31 10.13 -17.02
C SER A 400 -0.75 9.43 -18.25
N ASP A 401 -1.58 8.65 -18.94
CA ASP A 401 -1.27 8.29 -20.32
C ASP A 401 -1.24 9.51 -21.25
N HIS A 402 -0.71 9.30 -22.46
CA HIS A 402 -0.60 10.34 -23.50
C HIS A 402 -1.96 10.91 -23.91
N THR A 403 -3.03 10.17 -23.69
CA THR A 403 -4.41 10.57 -23.97
C THR A 403 -5.08 11.30 -22.79
N MET A 404 -4.39 11.47 -21.66
CA MET A 404 -4.97 11.94 -20.39
C MET A 404 -6.25 11.19 -20.00
N THR A 405 -6.43 9.97 -20.51
CA THR A 405 -7.58 9.09 -20.28
C THR A 405 -7.55 8.43 -18.91
N SER A 406 -6.47 8.61 -18.15
CA SER A 406 -6.30 8.04 -16.82
C SER A 406 -5.33 8.86 -15.96
N GLY A 407 -5.59 8.93 -14.67
CA GLY A 407 -4.76 9.67 -13.71
C GLY A 407 -5.01 9.15 -12.31
N ILE A 408 -5.09 10.06 -11.33
CA ILE A 408 -5.54 9.72 -9.98
C ILE A 408 -7.01 10.13 -9.84
N VAL A 409 -7.87 9.19 -9.48
CA VAL A 409 -9.31 9.42 -9.29
C VAL A 409 -9.65 9.16 -7.83
N ILE A 410 -10.17 10.17 -7.13
CA ILE A 410 -10.59 10.11 -5.73
C ILE A 410 -12.07 10.44 -5.68
N ARG A 411 -12.92 9.42 -5.53
CA ARG A 411 -14.37 9.61 -5.59
C ARG A 411 -15.17 8.83 -4.57
N GLN A 412 -16.34 9.34 -4.21
CA GLN A 412 -17.29 8.64 -3.32
C GLN A 412 -16.70 8.26 -1.96
N ASN A 413 -15.63 8.90 -1.51
CA ASN A 413 -15.05 8.61 -0.19
C ASN A 413 -15.72 9.46 0.89
N THR A 414 -15.73 8.95 2.11
CA THR A 414 -16.12 9.71 3.30
C THR A 414 -14.86 10.07 4.09
N PHE A 415 -14.65 11.36 4.32
CA PHE A 415 -13.60 11.90 5.17
C PHE A 415 -14.24 12.53 6.41
N ARG A 416 -13.94 12.02 7.60
CA ARG A 416 -14.36 12.59 8.87
C ARG A 416 -13.11 13.05 9.65
N ILE A 417 -12.97 14.35 9.82
CA ILE A 417 -11.86 14.99 10.53
C ILE A 417 -12.47 15.78 11.68
N ASN A 418 -12.40 15.22 12.89
CA ASN A 418 -13.12 15.74 14.05
C ASN A 418 -12.44 16.99 14.66
N GLY A 419 -11.12 17.04 14.60
CA GLY A 419 -10.28 18.15 15.04
C GLY A 419 -9.76 18.96 13.84
N ASP A 420 -8.44 19.18 13.83
CA ASP A 420 -7.81 20.14 12.93
C ASP A 420 -7.03 19.50 11.78
N ILE A 421 -6.92 20.26 10.71
CA ILE A 421 -5.87 20.13 9.70
C ILE A 421 -4.88 21.26 10.00
N PRO A 422 -3.78 21.00 10.74
CA PRO A 422 -2.89 22.04 11.26
C PRO A 422 -1.96 22.64 10.19
N THR A 423 -2.23 22.38 8.90
CA THR A 423 -1.42 22.89 7.81
C THR A 423 -1.96 24.23 7.35
N TYR A 424 -1.06 25.14 6.96
CA TYR A 424 -1.44 26.49 6.52
C TYR A 424 -2.43 26.48 5.34
N TYR A 425 -2.37 25.44 4.51
CA TYR A 425 -3.28 25.25 3.39
C TYR A 425 -4.71 24.89 3.81
N LYS A 426 -4.90 24.21 4.95
CA LYS A 426 -6.20 23.70 5.39
C LYS A 426 -6.95 22.98 4.25
N THR A 427 -6.25 22.11 3.54
CA THR A 427 -6.71 21.46 2.30
C THR A 427 -6.92 19.97 2.50
N LEU A 428 -7.98 19.42 1.88
CA LEU A 428 -8.22 17.98 1.90
C LEU A 428 -7.16 17.20 1.07
N ILE A 429 -6.90 17.64 -0.15
CA ILE A 429 -5.94 17.04 -1.07
C ILE A 429 -4.80 18.03 -1.38
N ASP A 430 -3.63 17.76 -0.80
CA ASP A 430 -2.40 18.51 -1.05
C ASP A 430 -1.61 17.85 -2.19
N VAL A 431 -1.37 18.60 -3.27
CA VAL A 431 -0.58 18.13 -4.41
C VAL A 431 0.71 18.93 -4.51
N ARG A 432 1.85 18.23 -4.60
CA ARG A 432 3.17 18.84 -4.67
C ARG A 432 3.95 18.38 -5.90
N GLU A 433 4.87 19.23 -6.35
CA GLU A 433 5.94 18.81 -7.24
C GLU A 433 6.80 17.75 -6.54
N LYS A 434 7.19 16.70 -7.27
CA LYS A 434 8.27 15.81 -6.85
C LYS A 434 9.56 16.25 -7.51
N THR A 435 10.64 16.31 -6.74
CA THR A 435 11.98 16.52 -7.26
C THR A 435 12.78 15.22 -7.23
N GLU A 436 13.61 15.01 -8.25
CA GLU A 436 14.64 13.96 -8.28
C GLU A 436 15.88 14.49 -9.00
N VAL A 437 17.07 14.01 -8.61
CA VAL A 437 18.31 14.29 -9.37
C VAL A 437 18.50 13.17 -10.39
N ILE A 438 18.52 13.52 -11.68
CA ILE A 438 18.71 12.58 -12.79
C ILE A 438 19.90 13.07 -13.60
N ASN A 439 20.93 12.23 -13.75
CA ASN A 439 22.17 12.57 -14.44
C ASN A 439 22.78 13.89 -13.95
N GLY A 440 22.82 14.09 -12.63
CA GLY A 440 23.33 15.31 -11.99
C GLY A 440 22.40 16.54 -12.08
N LYS A 441 21.23 16.44 -12.72
CA LYS A 441 20.29 17.57 -12.90
C LYS A 441 19.02 17.39 -12.07
N LEU A 442 18.65 18.43 -11.33
CA LEU A 442 17.40 18.48 -10.58
C LEU A 442 16.22 18.55 -11.56
N THR A 443 15.40 17.51 -11.56
CA THR A 443 14.21 17.36 -12.40
C THR A 443 12.96 17.45 -11.54
N TYR A 444 11.91 18.07 -12.09
CA TYR A 444 10.65 18.34 -11.41
C TYR A 444 9.51 17.60 -12.10
N PHE A 445 8.66 16.96 -11.30
CA PHE A 445 7.51 16.19 -11.77
C PHE A 445 6.22 16.77 -11.19
N ASP A 446 5.37 17.26 -12.08
CA ASP A 446 4.01 17.69 -11.76
C ASP A 446 3.03 16.51 -11.71
N THR A 447 1.78 16.80 -11.33
CA THR A 447 0.67 15.86 -11.47
C THR A 447 -0.13 16.17 -12.74
N ALA A 448 -0.13 15.24 -13.69
CA ALA A 448 -0.78 15.44 -14.98
C ALA A 448 -2.31 15.52 -14.85
N PHE A 449 -2.94 14.58 -14.13
CA PHE A 449 -4.38 14.44 -14.11
C PHE A 449 -4.93 13.95 -12.76
N LEU A 450 -5.86 14.71 -12.19
CA LEU A 450 -6.55 14.42 -10.94
C LEU A 450 -8.07 14.59 -11.10
N THR A 451 -8.85 13.62 -10.64
CA THR A 451 -10.32 13.71 -10.53
C THR A 451 -10.74 13.59 -9.08
N VAL A 452 -11.53 14.53 -8.58
CA VAL A 452 -12.02 14.57 -7.20
C VAL A 452 -13.53 14.79 -7.18
N ALA A 453 -14.28 13.72 -6.92
CA ALA A 453 -15.72 13.72 -7.19
C ALA A 453 -16.57 13.04 -6.12
N ASN A 454 -17.76 13.55 -5.84
CA ASN A 454 -18.74 12.87 -4.99
C ASN A 454 -18.21 12.51 -3.58
N ASN A 455 -17.19 13.18 -3.06
CA ASN A 455 -16.67 12.89 -1.72
C ASN A 455 -17.52 13.59 -0.66
N LYS A 456 -17.77 12.90 0.46
CA LYS A 456 -18.43 13.45 1.65
C LYS A 456 -17.37 13.84 2.67
N ILE A 457 -17.29 15.13 2.98
CA ILE A 457 -16.30 15.69 3.90
C ILE A 457 -17.05 16.20 5.13
N ILE A 458 -16.64 15.74 6.31
CA ILE A 458 -17.16 16.18 7.60
C ILE A 458 -15.97 16.78 8.35
N SER A 459 -15.91 18.10 8.41
CA SER A 459 -14.82 18.83 9.07
C SER A 459 -15.19 20.31 9.27
N LYS A 460 -14.66 20.93 10.32
CA LYS A 460 -14.74 22.39 10.52
C LYS A 460 -13.57 23.14 9.87
N ASN A 461 -12.52 22.44 9.46
CA ASN A 461 -11.21 23.03 9.18
C ASN A 461 -10.75 22.93 7.73
N VAL A 462 -11.58 22.42 6.82
CA VAL A 462 -11.23 22.31 5.40
C VAL A 462 -11.65 23.59 4.67
N LYS A 463 -10.68 24.34 4.17
CA LYS A 463 -10.90 25.56 3.36
C LYS A 463 -10.92 25.27 1.86
N GLN A 464 -10.16 24.28 1.41
CA GLN A 464 -10.02 23.90 0.01
C GLN A 464 -10.13 22.38 -0.17
N VAL A 465 -10.75 21.95 -1.26
CA VAL A 465 -10.78 20.53 -1.65
C VAL A 465 -9.42 20.09 -2.18
N VAL A 466 -8.84 20.89 -3.08
CA VAL A 466 -7.55 20.59 -3.74
C VAL A 466 -6.70 21.85 -3.73
N ALA A 467 -5.42 21.72 -3.42
CA ALA A 467 -4.45 22.82 -3.51
C ALA A 467 -3.11 22.31 -4.05
N GLY A 468 -2.47 23.15 -4.87
CA GLY A 468 -1.12 22.93 -5.35
C GLY A 468 -0.08 23.65 -4.50
N THR A 469 0.84 22.88 -3.90
CA THR A 469 1.99 23.38 -3.17
C THR A 469 3.22 23.30 -4.07
N ALA A 470 3.57 24.41 -4.71
CA ALA A 470 4.64 24.45 -5.68
C ALA A 470 5.99 24.76 -5.02
N ILE A 471 7.05 24.16 -5.56
CA ILE A 471 8.44 24.48 -5.21
C ILE A 471 8.93 25.64 -6.09
N ARG A 472 8.33 25.79 -7.28
CA ARG A 472 8.60 26.85 -8.25
C ARG A 472 7.30 27.54 -8.68
N PRO A 473 7.32 28.73 -9.31
CA PRO A 473 6.11 29.44 -9.75
C PRO A 473 5.46 28.81 -10.99
N VAL A 474 5.20 27.50 -10.95
CA VAL A 474 4.58 26.71 -12.02
C VAL A 474 3.42 25.88 -11.47
N PRO A 475 2.45 25.49 -12.33
CA PRO A 475 1.37 24.61 -11.91
C PRO A 475 1.89 23.25 -11.45
N THR A 476 1.47 22.83 -10.24
CA THR A 476 1.75 21.49 -9.69
C THR A 476 0.79 20.44 -10.20
N VAL A 477 -0.40 20.85 -10.65
CA VAL A 477 -1.40 19.99 -11.28
C VAL A 477 -1.78 20.58 -12.61
N ARG A 478 -1.62 19.80 -13.68
CA ARG A 478 -2.04 20.25 -15.02
C ARG A 478 -3.55 20.30 -15.08
N THR A 479 -4.25 19.21 -14.81
CA THR A 479 -5.71 19.17 -14.93
C THR A 479 -6.37 18.57 -13.69
N VAL A 480 -7.38 19.28 -13.18
CA VAL A 480 -8.26 18.82 -12.10
C VAL A 480 -9.70 18.75 -12.61
N TYR A 481 -10.33 17.59 -12.53
CA TYR A 481 -11.79 17.48 -12.52
C TYR A 481 -12.30 17.50 -11.10
N ILE A 482 -13.28 18.35 -10.81
CA ILE A 482 -13.89 18.44 -9.48
C ILE A 482 -15.41 18.54 -9.59
N GLY A 483 -16.16 17.88 -8.71
CA GLY A 483 -17.61 18.06 -8.71
C GLY A 483 -18.32 17.23 -7.68
N LYS A 484 -19.52 17.67 -7.29
CA LYS A 484 -20.43 16.93 -6.39
C LYS A 484 -19.82 16.55 -5.03
N ASN A 485 -18.72 17.17 -4.61
CA ASN A 485 -18.19 16.99 -3.25
C ASN A 485 -19.02 17.81 -2.26
N THR A 486 -19.13 17.34 -1.03
CA THR A 486 -19.84 18.04 0.04
C THR A 486 -18.95 18.27 1.24
N LEU A 487 -19.07 19.43 1.89
CA LEU A 487 -18.51 19.73 3.20
C LEU A 487 -19.68 19.98 4.16
N ASN A 488 -19.80 19.14 5.19
CA ASN A 488 -20.89 19.15 6.16
C ASN A 488 -22.28 19.20 5.48
N GLY A 489 -22.45 18.41 4.41
CA GLY A 489 -23.69 18.31 3.64
C GLY A 489 -23.92 19.39 2.58
N ARG A 490 -23.09 20.44 2.52
CA ARG A 490 -23.21 21.52 1.51
C ARG A 490 -22.24 21.31 0.35
N ALA A 491 -22.62 21.70 -0.86
CA ALA A 491 -21.73 21.62 -2.02
C ALA A 491 -20.40 22.35 -1.77
N PHE A 492 -19.28 21.71 -2.09
CA PHE A 492 -17.96 22.23 -1.78
C PHE A 492 -16.97 21.92 -2.91
N GLN A 493 -16.51 22.96 -3.61
CA GLN A 493 -15.63 22.82 -4.79
C GLN A 493 -14.46 23.81 -4.78
N ASN A 494 -14.17 24.41 -3.62
CA ASN A 494 -13.11 25.41 -3.51
C ASN A 494 -11.75 24.78 -3.82
N VAL A 495 -10.96 25.46 -4.65
CA VAL A 495 -9.61 25.05 -5.05
C VAL A 495 -8.59 26.12 -4.69
N GLY A 496 -7.36 25.67 -4.44
CA GLY A 496 -6.21 26.52 -4.13
C GLY A 496 -5.40 26.95 -5.36
N SER A 497 -4.25 27.57 -5.10
CA SER A 497 -3.30 28.04 -6.11
C SER A 497 -2.52 26.90 -6.79
N ASN A 498 -1.75 27.26 -7.82
CA ASN A 498 -0.81 26.38 -8.56
C ASN A 498 -1.46 25.14 -9.20
N LEU A 499 -2.69 25.33 -9.68
CA LEU A 499 -3.39 24.44 -10.60
C LEU A 499 -3.40 25.12 -11.98
N ASP A 500 -3.26 24.38 -13.07
CA ASP A 500 -3.30 24.98 -14.42
C ASP A 500 -4.75 25.04 -14.93
N THR A 501 -5.44 23.91 -15.00
CA THR A 501 -6.82 23.86 -15.48
C THR A 501 -7.73 23.13 -14.50
N VAL A 502 -8.79 23.78 -14.06
CA VAL A 502 -9.81 23.18 -13.20
C VAL A 502 -11.14 23.15 -13.93
N VAL A 503 -11.69 21.95 -14.11
CA VAL A 503 -12.95 21.71 -14.80
C VAL A 503 -13.95 21.13 -13.80
N GLN A 504 -15.08 21.81 -13.63
CA GLN A 504 -16.21 21.22 -12.93
C GLN A 504 -16.74 20.05 -13.76
N LEU A 505 -16.90 18.90 -13.10
CA LEU A 505 -17.32 17.65 -13.76
C LEU A 505 -18.53 17.88 -14.68
N PRO A 506 -18.36 17.66 -16.00
CA PRO A 506 -19.43 17.84 -16.96
C PRO A 506 -20.58 16.86 -16.70
N SER A 507 -21.79 17.32 -16.98
CA SER A 507 -23.01 16.53 -16.95
C SER A 507 -23.62 16.50 -18.35
N TYR A 508 -24.29 15.40 -18.68
CA TYR A 508 -25.04 15.26 -19.92
C TYR A 508 -26.51 15.02 -19.60
N LYS A 509 -27.39 15.87 -20.13
CA LYS A 509 -28.84 15.74 -19.97
C LYS A 509 -29.54 16.26 -21.22
N LYS A 510 -30.43 15.44 -21.79
CA LYS A 510 -31.27 15.79 -22.96
C LYS A 510 -30.45 16.38 -24.13
N GLY A 511 -29.34 15.76 -24.50
CA GLY A 511 -28.51 16.26 -25.60
C GLY A 511 -27.61 17.45 -25.27
N ILE A 512 -27.63 17.95 -24.03
CA ILE A 512 -26.84 19.12 -23.59
C ILE A 512 -25.73 18.65 -22.66
N ILE A 513 -24.50 19.08 -22.96
CA ILE A 513 -23.33 18.96 -22.09
C ILE A 513 -23.20 20.26 -21.30
N SER A 514 -23.34 20.17 -19.98
CA SER A 514 -23.25 21.32 -19.08
C SER A 514 -22.11 21.12 -18.09
N GLY A 515 -21.31 22.15 -17.84
CA GLY A 515 -20.21 22.08 -16.90
C GLY A 515 -19.68 23.47 -16.56
N GLY A 516 -18.50 23.53 -15.96
CA GLY A 516 -17.86 24.79 -15.64
C GLY A 516 -16.35 24.71 -15.68
N ILE A 517 -15.70 25.85 -15.85
CA ILE A 517 -14.24 25.99 -15.75
C ILE A 517 -13.95 27.02 -14.67
N MET A 518 -13.15 26.62 -13.71
CA MET A 518 -12.65 27.49 -12.65
C MET A 518 -11.27 27.97 -13.03
N TRP A 519 -11.05 29.27 -12.88
CA TRP A 519 -9.72 29.85 -13.07
C TRP A 519 -8.88 29.58 -11.83
N ALA A 520 -7.63 29.18 -12.04
CA ALA A 520 -6.68 29.18 -10.95
C ALA A 520 -6.42 30.62 -10.50
N VAL A 521 -6.21 30.81 -9.19
CA VAL A 521 -6.06 32.14 -8.56
C VAL A 521 -5.02 33.02 -9.27
N ASN A 522 -3.94 32.40 -9.77
CA ASN A 522 -2.81 33.09 -10.39
C ASN A 522 -2.84 33.07 -11.94
N ASP A 523 -3.91 32.57 -12.57
CA ASP A 523 -4.01 32.52 -14.02
C ASP A 523 -4.33 33.92 -14.60
N LYS A 524 -3.54 34.33 -15.59
CA LYS A 524 -3.66 35.60 -16.32
C LYS A 524 -4.06 35.42 -17.80
N SER A 525 -4.26 34.17 -18.25
CA SER A 525 -4.50 33.85 -19.66
C SER A 525 -5.95 34.05 -20.08
N VAL A 526 -6.22 34.70 -21.21
CA VAL A 526 -7.55 34.66 -21.82
C VAL A 526 -7.78 33.25 -22.35
N LYS A 527 -8.85 32.58 -21.92
CA LYS A 527 -9.17 31.21 -22.35
C LYS A 527 -10.33 31.20 -23.34
N THR A 528 -10.22 30.41 -24.39
CA THR A 528 -11.33 30.07 -25.28
C THR A 528 -11.54 28.57 -25.21
N ILE A 529 -12.79 28.15 -25.06
CA ILE A 529 -13.14 26.73 -24.94
C ILE A 529 -14.06 26.28 -26.05
N GLN A 530 -13.84 25.06 -26.51
CA GLN A 530 -14.65 24.47 -27.58
C GLN A 530 -14.69 22.96 -27.40
N LEU A 531 -15.86 22.36 -27.56
CA LEU A 531 -15.96 20.92 -27.70
C LEU A 531 -15.60 20.51 -29.13
N LYS A 532 -14.64 19.61 -29.25
CA LYS A 532 -14.28 18.95 -30.51
C LYS A 532 -14.24 17.43 -30.31
N ASP A 533 -14.27 16.67 -31.39
CA ASP A 533 -13.95 15.25 -31.29
C ASP A 533 -12.43 14.99 -31.34
N SER A 534 -12.02 13.73 -31.17
CA SER A 534 -10.63 13.31 -31.17
C SER A 534 -9.90 13.55 -32.49
N ALA A 535 -10.62 13.71 -33.61
CA ALA A 535 -10.05 14.09 -34.90
C ALA A 535 -9.98 15.61 -35.10
N GLY A 536 -10.40 16.40 -34.10
CA GLY A 536 -10.37 17.85 -34.16
C GLY A 536 -11.59 18.47 -34.85
N LYS A 537 -12.63 17.69 -35.19
CA LYS A 537 -13.88 18.25 -35.72
C LYS A 537 -14.58 19.06 -34.63
N ALA A 538 -14.84 20.33 -34.90
CA ALA A 538 -15.60 21.17 -33.99
C ALA A 538 -17.04 20.64 -33.83
N LEU A 539 -17.47 20.43 -32.59
CA LEU A 539 -18.83 20.01 -32.27
C LEU A 539 -19.69 21.15 -31.73
N THR A 540 -19.07 22.28 -31.38
CA THR A 540 -19.70 23.47 -30.78
C THR A 540 -19.01 24.74 -31.27
N LYS A 541 -19.65 25.90 -31.11
CA LYS A 541 -18.99 27.20 -31.30
C LYS A 541 -17.99 27.48 -30.16
N PRO A 542 -16.86 28.16 -30.42
CA PRO A 542 -15.93 28.54 -29.37
C PRO A 542 -16.58 29.53 -28.39
N LEU A 543 -16.26 29.40 -27.11
CA LEU A 543 -16.70 30.27 -26.03
C LEU A 543 -15.48 30.91 -25.35
N THR A 544 -15.33 32.22 -25.46
CA THR A 544 -14.27 32.96 -24.76
C THR A 544 -14.67 33.24 -23.32
N LEU A 545 -13.77 32.88 -22.41
CA LEU A 545 -13.93 32.94 -20.96
C LEU A 545 -13.38 34.26 -20.43
N LYS A 546 -14.24 35.09 -19.84
CA LYS A 546 -13.82 36.26 -19.05
C LYS A 546 -13.43 35.82 -17.65
N LYS A 547 -12.29 36.27 -17.12
CA LYS A 547 -11.77 35.89 -15.80
C LYS A 547 -12.85 36.03 -14.72
N LYS A 548 -13.27 34.90 -14.15
CA LYS A 548 -14.21 34.77 -13.03
C LYS A 548 -13.88 33.51 -12.21
N ALA A 549 -14.35 33.45 -10.97
CA ALA A 549 -14.14 32.30 -10.08
C ALA A 549 -14.67 30.98 -10.69
N LEU A 550 -15.83 31.03 -11.34
CA LEU A 550 -16.43 29.91 -12.08
C LEU A 550 -17.13 30.45 -13.33
N ILE A 551 -16.93 29.77 -14.46
CA ILE A 551 -17.63 30.07 -15.71
C ILE A 551 -18.31 28.81 -16.20
N ASN A 552 -19.63 28.84 -16.26
CA ASN A 552 -20.44 27.73 -16.74
C ASN A 552 -20.51 27.72 -18.27
N PHE A 553 -20.57 26.54 -18.85
CA PHE A 553 -20.85 26.33 -20.25
C PHE A 553 -22.02 25.36 -20.40
N ASN A 554 -22.86 25.60 -21.41
CA ASN A 554 -23.94 24.73 -21.83
C ASN A 554 -23.83 24.54 -23.34
N TRP A 555 -23.56 23.30 -23.76
CA TRP A 555 -23.29 22.97 -25.14
C TRP A 555 -24.31 21.98 -25.67
N LYS A 556 -24.90 22.28 -26.82
CA LYS A 556 -25.66 21.33 -27.63
C LYS A 556 -24.74 20.86 -28.78
N PRO A 557 -23.92 19.81 -28.57
CA PRO A 557 -22.95 19.39 -29.56
C PRO A 557 -23.62 18.78 -30.79
N ILE A 558 -23.03 19.01 -31.95
CA ILE A 558 -23.32 18.22 -33.15
C ILE A 558 -22.85 16.78 -32.89
N TYR A 559 -23.60 15.79 -33.39
CA TYR A 559 -23.25 14.39 -33.24
C TYR A 559 -21.87 14.09 -33.83
N SER A 560 -21.07 13.33 -33.08
CA SER A 560 -19.86 12.67 -33.57
C SER A 560 -19.74 11.32 -32.86
N PRO A 561 -19.45 10.24 -33.61
CA PRO A 561 -19.18 8.92 -33.03
C PRO A 561 -17.81 8.85 -32.35
N LYS A 562 -16.93 9.84 -32.59
CA LYS A 562 -15.58 9.88 -32.01
C LYS A 562 -15.60 10.39 -30.56
N PRO A 563 -14.60 10.01 -29.74
CA PRO A 563 -14.43 10.54 -28.38
C PRO A 563 -14.41 12.07 -28.37
N LYS A 564 -15.02 12.68 -27.35
CA LYS A 564 -15.19 14.14 -27.24
C LYS A 564 -14.13 14.72 -26.32
N TRP A 565 -13.63 15.89 -26.68
CA TRP A 565 -12.55 16.59 -25.99
C TRP A 565 -12.93 18.05 -25.79
N ILE A 566 -12.69 18.57 -24.60
CA ILE A 566 -12.72 19.99 -24.32
C ILE A 566 -11.36 20.56 -24.76
N TRP A 567 -11.37 21.41 -25.78
CA TRP A 567 -10.21 22.17 -26.20
C TRP A 567 -10.23 23.50 -25.46
N ILE A 568 -9.15 23.80 -24.74
CA ILE A 568 -8.97 25.02 -23.96
C ILE A 568 -7.74 25.72 -24.51
N THR A 569 -7.97 26.79 -25.26
CA THR A 569 -6.91 27.63 -25.83
C THR A 569 -6.67 28.81 -24.90
N SER A 570 -5.51 28.84 -24.27
CA SER A 570 -5.06 29.92 -23.39
C SER A 570 -4.15 30.88 -24.16
N LYS A 571 -4.37 32.18 -24.03
CA LYS A 571 -3.56 33.24 -24.64
C LYS A 571 -2.99 34.18 -23.57
N ILE A 572 -1.68 34.38 -23.57
CA ILE A 572 -0.97 35.38 -22.76
C ILE A 572 -0.06 36.19 -23.71
N GLY A 573 -0.42 37.43 -23.98
CA GLY A 573 0.26 38.23 -25.02
C GLY A 573 0.18 37.55 -26.39
N SER A 574 1.33 37.31 -27.02
CA SER A 574 1.46 36.57 -28.29
C SER A 574 1.51 35.04 -28.13
N LYS A 575 1.74 34.53 -26.91
CA LYS A 575 1.82 33.08 -26.67
C LYS A 575 0.43 32.48 -26.61
N VAL A 576 0.18 31.49 -27.47
CA VAL A 576 -1.06 30.70 -27.51
C VAL A 576 -0.73 29.25 -27.19
N THR A 577 -1.45 28.66 -26.25
CA THR A 577 -1.28 27.26 -25.86
C THR A 577 -2.64 26.58 -25.85
N THR A 578 -2.79 25.49 -26.59
CA THR A 578 -4.05 24.72 -26.59
C THR A 578 -3.88 23.43 -25.83
N LYS A 579 -4.77 23.23 -24.87
CA LYS A 579 -4.87 22.01 -24.08
C LYS A 579 -6.10 21.23 -24.49
N LYS A 580 -5.95 19.92 -24.67
CA LYS A 580 -7.04 19.02 -25.00
C LYS A 580 -7.32 18.16 -23.78
N ILE A 581 -8.54 18.21 -23.26
CA ILE A 581 -8.94 17.43 -22.10
C ILE A 581 -10.04 16.45 -22.55
N PRO A 582 -9.87 15.13 -22.37
CA PRO A 582 -10.92 14.19 -22.70
C PRO A 582 -12.15 14.47 -21.84
N LEU A 583 -13.33 14.49 -22.47
CA LEU A 583 -14.60 14.68 -21.81
C LEU A 583 -15.04 13.35 -21.18
N TYR A 584 -15.00 13.28 -19.85
CA TYR A 584 -15.58 12.18 -19.10
C TYR A 584 -17.00 12.51 -18.71
N LEU A 585 -17.94 11.75 -19.24
CA LEU A 585 -19.30 11.70 -18.74
C LEU A 585 -19.31 10.60 -17.67
N PHE A 586 -19.43 10.98 -16.40
CA PHE A 586 -19.57 10.04 -15.28
C PHE A 586 -21.02 9.84 -14.89
#